data_AF-A0AA88SFR6-F1
#
_entry.id   AF-A0AA88SFR6-F1
#
_cell.length_a   1.000
_cell.length_b   1.000
_cell.length_c   1.000
_cell.angle_alpha   90.00
_cell.angle_beta   90.00
_cell.angle_gamma   90.00
#
_symmetry.space_group_name_H-M   'P 1'
#
loop_
_entity.id
_entity.type
_entity.pdbx_description
1 polymer ?
#
loop_
_entity_poly.entity_id
_entity_poly.type
_entity_poly.pdbx_seq_one_letter_code
_entity_poly.pdbx_strand_id
1 'polypeptide(L)'
;MPRVEETLASYLSPSIASSLKAPVFPTKPLRATSASIGKAYAAAGQATGCLHTMGVLQAYQADLLQDLDEGLSSGTADIEELRHTADLTLRATKHTARAVGRSMAALVATERHLWLTLSDLPDKDRAVLLDATMAPPGLFGDAVTVVVNKFQESKKQSAAFQQYLPLRSHGAVWRQPQPGPSGHREAQKQSVAQGPKAML
;
A
#
# COMPACT_ATOMS: atom_id res chain seq x y z
N MET A 1 -4.36 -11.04 11.13
CA MET A 1 -5.27 -10.07 10.48
C MET A 1 -6.55 -10.84 10.21
N PRO A 2 -7.72 -10.34 10.65
CA PRO A 2 -8.98 -11.02 10.42
C PRO A 2 -9.19 -11.23 8.92
N ARG A 3 -9.73 -12.40 8.54
CA ARG A 3 -10.01 -12.67 7.13
C ARG A 3 -11.32 -11.98 6.74
N VAL A 4 -11.43 -11.61 5.47
CA VAL A 4 -12.70 -11.15 4.90
C VAL A 4 -13.64 -12.36 4.79
N GLU A 5 -14.90 -12.16 5.16
CA GLU A 5 -15.93 -13.19 5.06
C GLU A 5 -16.06 -13.72 3.63
N GLU A 6 -16.13 -15.04 3.46
CA GLU A 6 -16.18 -15.69 2.14
C GLU A 6 -17.42 -15.27 1.34
N THR A 7 -18.53 -15.07 2.05
CA THR A 7 -19.79 -14.59 1.47
C THR A 7 -19.67 -13.20 0.86
N LEU A 8 -18.90 -12.30 1.48
CA LEU A 8 -18.66 -10.96 0.96
C LEU A 8 -17.56 -10.98 -0.12
N ALA A 9 -16.53 -11.78 0.08
CA ALA A 9 -15.42 -11.96 -0.84
C ALA A 9 -15.87 -12.32 -2.27
N SER A 10 -16.88 -13.19 -2.41
CA SER A 10 -17.43 -13.58 -3.72
C SER A 10 -18.11 -12.42 -4.46
N TYR A 11 -18.70 -11.46 -3.75
CA TYR A 11 -19.28 -10.25 -4.36
C TYR A 11 -18.24 -9.19 -4.72
N LEU A 12 -17.14 -9.11 -3.97
CA LEU A 12 -16.09 -8.11 -4.19
C LEU A 12 -15.18 -8.45 -5.38
N SER A 13 -15.18 -9.69 -5.87
CA SER A 13 -14.41 -10.09 -7.05
C SER A 13 -15.23 -10.95 -8.02
N PRO A 14 -16.15 -10.33 -8.80
CA PRO A 14 -17.04 -11.05 -9.70
C PRO A 14 -16.31 -11.87 -10.77
N SER A 15 -15.16 -11.39 -11.27
CA SER A 15 -14.35 -12.10 -12.28
C SER A 15 -13.49 -13.24 -11.73
N ILE A 16 -13.34 -13.37 -10.40
CA ILE A 16 -12.59 -14.46 -9.76
C ILE A 16 -13.57 -15.51 -9.18
N ALA A 17 -14.89 -15.30 -9.31
CA ALA A 17 -15.94 -16.16 -8.76
C ALA A 17 -15.92 -17.63 -9.26
N SER A 18 -15.11 -17.98 -10.27
CA SER A 18 -14.88 -19.39 -10.67
C SER A 18 -13.56 -19.99 -10.17
N SER A 19 -12.77 -19.25 -9.39
CA SER A 19 -11.43 -19.65 -8.93
C SER A 19 -11.37 -19.73 -7.41
N LEU A 20 -10.95 -20.87 -6.87
CA LEU A 20 -10.65 -21.18 -5.45
C LEU A 20 -9.54 -20.32 -4.81
N LYS A 21 -9.21 -19.15 -5.37
CA LYS A 21 -8.14 -18.28 -4.90
C LYS A 21 -8.72 -17.19 -4.01
N ALA A 22 -8.05 -16.94 -2.89
CA ALA A 22 -8.39 -15.86 -1.97
C ALA A 22 -8.48 -14.52 -2.73
N PRO A 23 -9.45 -13.64 -2.39
CA PRO A 23 -9.53 -12.31 -2.98
C PRO A 23 -8.25 -11.54 -2.72
N VAL A 24 -7.73 -10.87 -3.75
CA VAL A 24 -6.54 -10.05 -3.66
C VAL A 24 -6.85 -8.64 -4.14
N PHE A 25 -6.27 -7.63 -3.49
CA PHE A 25 -6.39 -6.25 -3.93
C PHE A 25 -5.94 -6.09 -5.41
N PRO A 26 -6.70 -5.31 -6.21
CA PRO A 26 -6.52 -5.28 -7.65
C PRO A 26 -5.23 -4.60 -8.10
N THR A 27 -4.72 -3.65 -7.32
CA THR A 27 -3.54 -2.86 -7.69
C THR A 27 -2.32 -3.22 -6.83
N LYS A 28 -1.11 -3.07 -7.40
CA LYS A 28 0.16 -3.27 -6.67
C LYS A 28 0.25 -2.38 -5.41
N PRO A 29 -0.11 -1.08 -5.44
CA PRO A 29 -0.07 -0.23 -4.25
C PRO A 29 -1.00 -0.72 -3.14
N LEU A 30 -2.23 -1.11 -3.47
CA LEU A 30 -3.19 -1.61 -2.47
C LEU A 30 -2.71 -2.91 -1.81
N ARG A 31 -2.07 -3.82 -2.58
CA ARG A 31 -1.45 -5.03 -2.01
C ARG A 31 -0.32 -4.69 -1.05
N ALA A 32 0.55 -3.74 -1.39
CA ALA A 32 1.65 -3.31 -0.52
C ALA A 32 1.12 -2.69 0.78
N THR A 33 0.14 -1.79 0.69
CA THR A 33 -0.52 -1.19 1.86
C THR A 33 -1.18 -2.25 2.74
N SER A 34 -1.95 -3.16 2.16
CA SER A 34 -2.58 -4.26 2.91
C SER A 34 -1.57 -5.16 3.61
N ALA A 35 -0.47 -5.50 2.95
CA ALA A 35 0.60 -6.29 3.57
C ALA A 35 1.22 -5.57 4.78
N SER A 36 1.47 -4.27 4.67
CA SER A 36 2.00 -3.46 5.77
C SER A 36 1.00 -3.31 6.93
N ILE A 37 -0.30 -3.13 6.65
CA ILE A 37 -1.36 -3.18 7.67
C ILE A 37 -1.39 -4.56 8.35
N GLY A 38 -1.24 -5.64 7.58
CA GLY A 38 -1.16 -7.00 8.11
C GLY A 38 0.01 -7.20 9.07
N LYS A 39 1.19 -6.65 8.74
CA LYS A 39 2.37 -6.65 9.63
C LYS A 39 2.10 -5.83 10.91
N ALA A 40 1.47 -4.66 10.79
CA ALA A 40 1.11 -3.84 11.94
C ALA A 40 0.16 -4.59 12.89
N TYR A 41 -0.90 -5.18 12.34
CA TYR A 41 -1.86 -5.98 13.09
C TYR A 41 -1.19 -7.16 13.80
N ALA A 42 -0.35 -7.92 13.09
CA ALA A 42 0.36 -9.05 13.67
C ALA A 42 1.29 -8.61 14.81
N ALA A 43 2.03 -7.52 14.62
CA ALA A 43 2.92 -6.96 15.64
C ALA A 43 2.13 -6.45 16.87
N ALA A 44 1.00 -5.78 16.66
CA ALA A 44 0.10 -5.38 17.73
C ALA A 44 -0.42 -6.60 18.52
N GLY A 45 -0.85 -7.66 17.84
CA GLY A 45 -1.27 -8.91 18.49
C GLY A 45 -0.15 -9.56 19.32
N GLN A 46 1.09 -9.52 18.83
CA GLN A 46 2.25 -9.97 19.61
C GLN A 46 2.48 -9.12 20.86
N ALA A 47 2.28 -7.80 20.78
CA ALA A 47 2.34 -6.92 21.94
C ALA A 47 1.27 -7.27 22.97
N THR A 48 0.02 -7.51 22.53
CA THR A 48 -1.07 -7.96 23.40
C THR A 48 -0.76 -9.30 24.08
N GLY A 49 -0.20 -10.26 23.35
CA GLY A 49 0.23 -11.54 23.92
C GLY A 49 1.28 -11.35 25.03
N CYS A 50 2.28 -10.49 24.80
CA CYS A 50 3.28 -10.17 25.81
C CYS A 50 2.68 -9.47 27.04
N LEU A 51 1.73 -8.54 26.83
CA LEU A 51 1.00 -7.86 27.90
C LEU A 51 0.15 -8.83 28.72
N HIS A 52 -0.46 -9.83 28.09
CA HIS A 52 -1.22 -10.85 28.80
C HIS A 52 -0.31 -11.68 29.72
N THR A 53 0.82 -12.17 29.21
CA THR A 53 1.83 -12.88 30.04
C THR A 53 2.32 -12.01 31.18
N MET A 54 2.60 -10.73 30.91
CA MET A 54 2.99 -9.76 31.93
C MET A 54 1.94 -9.63 33.03
N GLY A 55 0.65 -9.54 32.68
CA GLY A 55 -0.45 -9.47 33.64
C GLY A 55 -0.57 -10.73 34.52
N VAL A 56 -0.38 -11.92 33.95
CA VAL A 56 -0.36 -13.18 34.72
C VAL A 56 0.82 -13.21 35.70
N LEU A 57 2.01 -12.83 35.26
CA LEU A 57 3.19 -12.76 36.12
C LEU A 57 3.01 -11.74 37.25
N GLN A 58 2.41 -10.58 36.96
CA GLN A 58 2.16 -9.55 37.96
C GLN A 58 1.12 -9.98 39.00
N ALA A 59 0.06 -10.72 38.60
CA ALA A 59 -0.89 -11.29 39.54
C ALA A 59 -0.20 -12.31 40.46
N TYR A 60 0.62 -13.19 39.88
CA TYR A 60 1.41 -14.16 40.65
C TYR A 60 2.39 -13.49 41.62
N GLN A 61 3.04 -12.40 41.20
CA GLN A 61 3.90 -11.59 42.08
C GLN A 61 3.11 -10.97 43.25
N ALA A 62 1.85 -10.58 43.03
CA ALA A 62 1.00 -10.04 44.09
C ALA A 62 0.64 -11.13 45.12
N ASP A 63 0.31 -12.34 44.66
CA ASP A 63 0.03 -13.49 45.53
C ASP A 63 1.27 -13.86 46.37
N LEU A 64 2.46 -13.94 45.75
CA LEU A 64 3.72 -14.19 46.49
C LEU A 64 4.01 -13.14 47.56
N LEU A 65 3.75 -11.86 47.25
CA LEU A 65 3.93 -10.77 48.20
C LEU A 65 2.95 -10.87 49.37
N GLN A 66 1.71 -11.33 49.11
CA GLN A 66 0.72 -11.57 50.15
C GLN A 66 1.16 -12.73 51.08
N ASP A 67 1.61 -13.86 50.53
CA ASP A 67 2.07 -15.00 51.32
C ASP A 67 3.28 -14.65 52.22
N LEU A 68 4.18 -13.79 51.71
CA LEU A 68 5.31 -13.24 52.46
C LEU A 68 4.88 -12.34 53.63
N ASP A 69 3.84 -11.52 53.45
CA ASP A 69 3.30 -10.63 54.48
C ASP A 69 2.57 -11.43 55.59
N GLU A 70 1.84 -12.48 55.20
CA GLU A 70 1.10 -13.36 56.11
C GLU A 70 2.03 -14.35 56.87
N GLY A 71 3.31 -14.39 56.52
CA GLY A 71 4.29 -15.31 57.14
C GLY A 71 4.04 -16.78 56.81
N LEU A 72 3.28 -17.05 55.74
CA LEU A 72 2.92 -18.39 55.27
C LEU A 72 4.07 -19.07 54.50
N SER A 73 5.13 -18.32 54.21
CA SER A 73 6.13 -18.67 53.22
C SER A 73 7.57 -18.71 53.78
N SER A 74 8.45 -19.48 53.13
CA SER A 74 9.86 -19.62 53.52
C SER A 74 10.67 -18.52 52.83
N GLY A 75 10.68 -17.33 53.43
CA GLY A 75 11.01 -16.06 52.75
C GLY A 75 12.27 -15.99 51.88
N THR A 76 13.26 -16.88 52.01
CA THR A 76 14.40 -16.93 51.07
C THR A 76 14.05 -17.49 49.69
N ALA A 77 13.18 -18.50 49.60
CA ALA A 77 12.77 -19.11 48.33
C ALA A 77 11.82 -18.19 47.56
N ASP A 78 10.86 -17.56 48.25
CA ASP A 78 9.87 -16.68 47.63
C ASP A 78 10.50 -15.37 47.14
N ILE A 79 11.56 -14.88 47.80
CA ILE A 79 12.33 -13.73 47.31
C ILE A 79 13.05 -14.07 46.00
N GLU A 80 13.62 -15.27 45.87
CA GLU A 80 14.23 -15.73 44.60
C GLU A 80 13.17 -15.86 43.50
N GLU A 81 12.00 -16.40 43.82
CA GLU A 81 10.89 -16.51 42.88
C GLU A 81 10.31 -15.16 42.46
N LEU A 82 10.21 -14.21 43.40
CA LEU A 82 9.82 -12.82 43.13
C LEU A 82 10.82 -12.13 42.19
N ARG A 83 12.13 -12.35 42.38
CA ARG A 83 13.16 -11.84 41.46
C ARG A 83 13.07 -12.47 40.08
N HIS A 84 12.84 -13.78 40.02
CA HIS A 84 12.72 -14.51 38.77
C HIS A 84 11.52 -14.01 37.95
N THR A 85 10.35 -13.91 38.60
CA THR A 85 9.13 -13.39 37.98
C THR A 85 9.27 -11.93 37.55
N ALA A 86 9.99 -11.11 38.32
CA ALA A 86 10.28 -9.72 37.94
C ALA A 86 11.14 -9.64 36.66
N ASP A 87 12.18 -10.47 36.53
CA ASP A 87 12.98 -10.55 35.31
C ASP A 87 12.13 -10.97 34.10
N LEU A 88 11.24 -11.96 34.27
CA LEU A 88 10.31 -12.37 33.22
C LEU A 88 9.36 -11.23 32.81
N THR A 89 8.80 -10.49 33.77
CA THR A 89 7.93 -9.31 33.53
C THR A 89 8.68 -8.20 32.77
N LEU A 90 9.95 -7.95 33.11
CA LEU A 90 10.80 -6.98 32.40
C LEU A 90 11.07 -7.42 30.95
N ARG A 91 11.35 -8.71 30.72
CA ARG A 91 11.51 -9.27 29.37
C ARG A 91 10.22 -9.14 28.57
N ALA A 92 9.07 -9.46 29.17
CA ALA A 92 7.77 -9.29 28.54
C ALA A 92 7.53 -7.84 28.13
N THR A 93 7.81 -6.87 29.02
CA THR A 93 7.74 -5.43 28.73
C THR A 93 8.61 -5.03 27.54
N LYS A 94 9.86 -5.51 27.49
CA LYS A 94 10.78 -5.26 26.37
C LYS A 94 10.23 -5.83 25.06
N HIS A 95 9.65 -7.03 25.09
CA HIS A 95 9.03 -7.63 23.90
C HIS A 95 7.79 -6.86 23.45
N THR A 96 6.96 -6.40 24.38
CA THR A 96 5.83 -5.50 24.12
C THR A 96 6.30 -4.22 23.43
N ALA A 97 7.27 -3.51 23.99
CA ALA A 97 7.79 -2.27 23.41
C ALA A 97 8.32 -2.46 21.98
N ARG A 98 9.08 -3.55 21.75
CA ARG A 98 9.56 -3.91 20.40
C ARG A 98 8.42 -4.22 19.44
N ALA A 99 7.39 -4.93 19.89
CA ALA A 99 6.24 -5.28 19.08
C ALA A 99 5.39 -4.06 18.73
N VAL A 100 5.16 -3.15 19.68
CA VAL A 100 4.52 -1.85 19.44
C VAL A 100 5.32 -1.02 18.44
N GLY A 101 6.64 -0.92 18.62
CA GLY A 101 7.51 -0.21 17.68
C GLY A 101 7.45 -0.76 16.26
N ARG A 102 7.44 -2.10 16.09
CA ARG A 102 7.22 -2.74 14.77
C ARG A 102 5.84 -2.42 14.19
N SER A 103 4.81 -2.37 15.03
CA SER A 103 3.46 -2.00 14.61
C SER A 103 3.43 -0.55 14.08
N MET A 104 3.97 0.39 14.84
CA MET A 104 4.07 1.80 14.45
C MET A 104 4.88 2.00 13.16
N ALA A 105 6.03 1.34 13.04
CA ALA A 105 6.85 1.42 11.83
C ALA A 105 6.09 0.92 10.60
N ALA A 106 5.33 -0.18 10.74
CA ALA A 106 4.50 -0.69 9.66
C ALA A 106 3.37 0.28 9.28
N LEU A 107 2.73 0.94 10.26
CA LEU A 107 1.72 1.99 10.00
C LEU A 107 2.33 3.20 9.28
N VAL A 108 3.51 3.65 9.68
CA VAL A 108 4.21 4.74 9.00
C VAL A 108 4.55 4.38 7.55
N ALA A 109 5.00 3.14 7.31
CA ALA A 109 5.20 2.64 5.97
C ALA A 109 3.90 2.62 5.15
N THR A 110 2.74 2.29 5.76
CA THR A 110 1.44 2.39 5.07
C THR A 110 1.12 3.81 4.65
N GLU A 111 1.33 4.78 5.54
CA GLU A 111 1.07 6.19 5.27
C GLU A 111 1.97 6.69 4.12
N ARG A 112 3.27 6.36 4.15
CA ARG A 112 4.21 6.67 3.07
C ARG A 112 3.76 6.09 1.73
N HIS A 113 3.35 4.82 1.71
CA HIS A 113 2.84 4.19 0.49
C HIS A 113 1.59 4.88 -0.07
N LEU A 114 0.67 5.32 0.78
CA LEU A 114 -0.55 6.04 0.37
C LEU A 114 -0.21 7.38 -0.28
N TRP A 115 0.60 8.22 0.37
CA TRP A 115 1.01 9.51 -0.19
C TRP A 115 1.76 9.38 -1.51
N LEU A 116 2.67 8.41 -1.62
CA LEU A 116 3.42 8.17 -2.86
C LEU A 116 2.57 7.57 -3.98
N THR A 117 1.39 7.02 -3.68
CA THR A 117 0.44 6.55 -4.71
C THR A 117 -0.25 7.72 -5.41
N LEU A 118 -0.41 8.87 -4.73
CA LEU A 118 -0.88 10.13 -5.32
C LEU A 118 0.24 10.86 -6.11
N SER A 119 1.47 10.38 -5.93
CA SER A 119 2.69 10.64 -6.67
C SER A 119 2.60 10.63 -8.20
N ASP A 120 3.09 11.64 -8.93
CA ASP A 120 3.62 11.43 -10.31
C ASP A 120 5.15 11.30 -10.30
N LEU A 121 5.71 10.78 -9.20
CA LEU A 121 7.14 10.50 -9.09
C LEU A 121 7.48 9.19 -9.81
N PRO A 122 8.68 9.07 -10.40
CA PRO A 122 9.14 7.79 -10.92
C PRO A 122 9.40 6.80 -9.77
N ASP A 123 9.24 5.50 -10.04
CA ASP A 123 9.37 4.44 -9.03
C ASP A 123 10.71 4.47 -8.27
N LYS A 124 11.80 4.88 -8.94
CA LYS A 124 13.12 5.02 -8.33
C LYS A 124 13.14 6.04 -7.20
N ASP A 125 12.49 7.19 -7.39
CA ASP A 125 12.43 8.24 -6.38
C ASP A 125 11.46 7.88 -5.25
N ARG A 126 10.37 7.15 -5.57
CA ARG A 126 9.47 6.60 -4.55
C ARG A 126 10.19 5.63 -3.63
N ALA A 127 11.05 4.76 -4.16
CA ALA A 127 11.83 3.81 -3.37
C ALA A 127 12.72 4.53 -2.33
N VAL A 128 13.42 5.60 -2.76
CA VAL A 128 14.26 6.41 -1.86
C VAL A 128 13.44 7.01 -0.70
N LEU A 129 12.21 7.48 -0.97
CA LEU A 129 11.33 8.04 0.05
C LEU A 129 10.74 6.98 0.99
N LEU A 130 10.52 5.76 0.50
CA LEU A 130 10.04 4.65 1.34
C LEU A 130 11.11 4.19 2.33
N ASP A 131 12.37 4.15 1.89
CA ASP A 131 13.52 3.71 2.70
C ASP A 131 14.09 4.81 3.61
N ALA A 132 13.62 6.05 3.49
CA ALA A 132 14.07 7.17 4.29
C ALA A 132 13.91 6.90 5.79
N THR A 133 14.89 7.27 6.61
CA THR A 133 14.75 7.19 8.05
C THR A 133 13.60 8.08 8.53
N MET A 134 12.89 7.66 9.56
CA MET A 134 11.88 8.52 10.20
C MET A 134 12.61 9.56 11.05
N ALA A 135 12.44 10.84 10.73
CA ALA A 135 12.99 11.95 11.50
C ALA A 135 11.86 12.95 11.82
N PRO A 136 11.64 13.34 13.09
CA PRO A 136 10.80 14.50 13.40
C PRO A 136 11.39 15.73 12.69
N PRO A 137 10.60 16.55 11.96
CA PRO A 137 9.15 16.72 12.03
C PRO A 137 8.33 16.02 10.92
N GLY A 138 8.95 15.29 9.99
CA GLY A 138 8.31 14.90 8.73
C GLY A 138 8.25 13.40 8.47
N LEU A 139 7.16 12.95 7.82
CA LEU A 139 6.94 11.54 7.47
C LEU A 139 8.09 10.94 6.63
N PHE A 140 8.71 11.75 5.77
CA PHE A 140 9.75 11.34 4.82
C PHE A 140 11.14 11.88 5.17
N GLY A 141 11.26 12.72 6.22
CA GLY A 141 12.52 13.31 6.65
C GLY A 141 13.25 14.12 5.57
N ASP A 142 14.58 14.18 5.68
CA ASP A 142 15.43 14.98 4.79
C ASP A 142 15.46 14.46 3.34
N ALA A 143 15.07 13.20 3.12
CA ALA A 143 15.01 12.59 1.79
C ALA A 143 14.07 13.35 0.83
N VAL A 144 13.08 14.07 1.36
CA VAL A 144 12.20 14.95 0.56
C VAL A 144 13.00 15.99 -0.20
N THR A 145 14.01 16.60 0.42
CA THR A 145 14.77 17.69 -0.20
C THR A 145 15.49 17.22 -1.47
N VAL A 146 16.10 16.04 -1.41
CA VAL A 146 16.81 15.42 -2.55
C VAL A 146 15.84 15.14 -3.69
N VAL A 147 14.69 14.53 -3.41
CA VAL A 147 13.70 14.17 -4.44
C VAL A 147 13.02 15.41 -5.01
N VAL A 148 12.66 16.38 -4.18
CA VAL A 148 12.05 17.64 -4.63
C VAL A 148 13.01 18.41 -5.52
N ASN A 149 14.29 18.51 -5.18
CA ASN A 149 15.27 19.21 -6.00
C ASN A 149 15.41 18.55 -7.38
N LYS A 150 15.55 17.23 -7.43
CA LYS A 150 15.59 16.47 -8.69
C LYS A 150 14.32 16.66 -9.53
N PHE A 151 13.16 16.62 -8.88
CA PHE A 151 11.88 16.81 -9.56
C PHE A 151 11.75 18.23 -10.13
N GLN A 152 12.17 19.25 -9.38
CA GLN A 152 12.17 20.64 -9.84
C GLN A 152 13.13 20.85 -11.00
N GLU A 153 14.33 20.26 -10.96
CA GLU A 153 15.28 20.27 -12.07
C GLU A 153 14.71 19.60 -13.32
N SER A 154 14.12 18.41 -13.16
CA SER A 154 13.47 17.70 -14.27
C SER A 154 12.32 18.51 -14.86
N LYS A 155 11.51 19.16 -14.02
CA LYS A 155 10.42 20.05 -14.45
C LYS A 155 10.96 21.24 -15.23
N LYS A 156 12.02 21.91 -14.75
CA LYS A 156 12.69 23.02 -15.45
C LYS A 156 13.26 22.57 -16.80
N GLN A 157 13.92 21.42 -16.86
CA GLN A 157 14.44 20.84 -18.10
C GLN A 157 13.31 20.53 -19.09
N SER A 158 12.19 19.97 -18.62
CA SER A 158 11.03 19.69 -19.47
C SER A 158 10.40 20.96 -20.04
N ALA A 159 10.28 22.03 -19.21
CA ALA A 159 9.74 23.31 -19.63
C ALA A 159 10.67 24.01 -20.63
N ALA A 160 11.98 23.95 -20.40
CA ALA A 160 12.98 24.43 -21.36
C ALA A 160 12.88 23.66 -22.68
N PHE A 161 12.78 22.33 -22.64
CA PHE A 161 12.64 21.51 -23.84
C PHE A 161 11.35 21.81 -24.62
N GLN A 162 10.23 22.08 -23.93
CA GLN A 162 8.98 22.48 -24.57
C GLN A 162 9.08 23.83 -25.30
N GLN A 163 9.95 24.75 -24.88
CA GLN A 163 10.21 25.99 -25.63
C GLN A 163 10.89 25.76 -26.98
N TYR A 164 11.62 24.64 -27.12
CA TYR A 164 12.31 24.27 -28.36
C TYR A 164 11.50 23.32 -29.25
N LEU A 165 10.40 22.74 -28.75
CA LEU A 165 9.47 22.03 -29.59
C LEU A 165 8.66 23.06 -30.39
N PRO A 166 8.70 23.03 -31.74
CA PRO A 166 7.83 23.88 -32.51
C PRO A 166 6.40 23.50 -32.14
N LEU A 167 5.70 24.40 -31.43
CA LEU A 167 4.26 24.26 -31.26
C LEU A 167 3.72 24.05 -32.67
N ARG A 168 3.11 22.89 -32.90
CA ARG A 168 2.33 22.65 -34.09
C ARG A 168 1.24 23.70 -34.01
N SER A 169 1.50 24.82 -34.70
CA SER A 169 0.54 25.87 -34.91
C SER A 169 -0.75 25.17 -35.31
N HIS A 170 -1.80 25.40 -34.53
CA HIS A 170 -3.16 25.30 -35.05
C HIS A 170 -3.28 26.41 -36.11
N GLY A 171 -2.55 26.22 -37.20
CA GLY A 171 -2.37 27.14 -38.29
C GLY A 171 -2.78 26.39 -39.53
N ALA A 172 -3.69 27.03 -40.26
CA ALA A 172 -4.12 26.62 -41.58
C ALA A 172 -4.83 25.26 -41.59
N VAL A 173 -6.16 25.32 -41.48
CA VAL A 173 -7.02 24.40 -42.21
C VAL A 173 -6.45 24.28 -43.62
N TRP A 174 -5.92 23.10 -43.89
CA TRP A 174 -5.45 22.64 -45.17
C TRP A 174 -6.47 23.04 -46.22
N ARG A 175 -6.06 23.91 -47.16
CA ARG A 175 -6.79 24.06 -48.41
C ARG A 175 -6.75 22.68 -49.06
N GLN A 176 -7.85 21.94 -48.94
CA GLN A 176 -8.06 20.68 -49.67
C GLN A 176 -7.74 20.94 -51.14
N PRO A 177 -6.92 20.09 -51.80
CA PRO A 177 -6.95 20.00 -53.24
C PRO A 177 -8.36 19.54 -53.62
N GLN A 178 -9.11 20.42 -54.25
CA GLN A 178 -10.41 20.17 -54.83
C GLN A 178 -10.29 18.95 -55.76
N PRO A 179 -11.00 17.84 -55.55
CA PRO A 179 -11.03 16.76 -56.52
C PRO A 179 -11.79 17.26 -57.75
N GLY A 180 -11.10 17.36 -58.88
CA GLY A 180 -11.75 17.58 -60.18
C GLY A 180 -12.75 16.45 -60.48
N PRO A 181 -13.79 16.70 -61.29
CA PRO A 181 -14.84 15.73 -61.54
C PRO A 181 -14.29 14.61 -62.42
N SER A 182 -14.04 13.43 -61.84
CA SER A 182 -13.74 12.22 -62.61
C SER A 182 -15.05 11.47 -62.89
N GLY A 183 -15.49 11.51 -64.15
CA GLY A 183 -16.72 10.93 -64.69
C GLY A 183 -16.79 9.40 -64.71
N HIS A 184 -16.20 8.72 -63.73
CA HIS A 184 -16.16 7.25 -63.69
C HIS A 184 -17.19 6.63 -62.72
N ARG A 185 -17.99 7.45 -62.01
CA ARG A 185 -18.96 6.95 -61.01
C ARG A 185 -20.40 6.78 -61.54
N GLU A 186 -20.69 7.19 -62.77
CA GLU A 186 -22.03 7.01 -63.36
C GLU A 186 -22.19 5.68 -64.11
N ALA A 187 -21.10 5.11 -64.66
CA ALA A 187 -21.17 3.85 -65.41
C ALA A 187 -21.46 2.62 -64.52
N GLN A 188 -21.21 2.69 -63.20
CA GLN A 188 -21.40 1.54 -62.31
C GLN A 188 -22.83 1.44 -61.74
N LYS A 189 -23.70 2.44 -61.96
CA LYS A 189 -25.11 2.37 -61.52
C LYS A 189 -26.06 1.80 -62.57
N GLN A 190 -25.64 1.69 -63.84
CA GLN A 190 -26.48 1.11 -64.90
C GLN A 190 -26.40 -0.42 -64.99
N SER A 191 -25.43 -1.07 -64.35
CA SER A 191 -25.27 -2.54 -64.43
C SER A 191 -26.09 -3.33 -63.39
N VAL A 192 -26.80 -2.67 -62.48
CA VAL A 192 -27.61 -3.34 -61.42
C VAL A 192 -29.12 -3.32 -61.74
N ALA A 193 -29.54 -2.71 -62.85
CA ALA A 193 -30.96 -2.58 -63.22
C ALA A 193 -31.47 -3.64 -64.21
N GLN A 194 -30.65 -4.62 -64.63
CA GLN A 194 -31.11 -5.71 -65.50
C GLN A 194 -30.85 -7.08 -64.84
N GLY A 195 -31.75 -7.44 -63.92
CA GLY A 195 -31.95 -8.82 -63.50
C GLY A 195 -32.89 -9.56 -64.47
N PRO A 196 -32.78 -10.89 -64.62
CA PRO A 196 -33.33 -11.64 -65.73
C PRO A 196 -34.84 -11.94 -65.61
N LYS A 197 -35.49 -12.03 -66.79
CA LYS A 197 -36.88 -12.48 -66.99
C LYS A 197 -37.08 -13.93 -66.55
N ALA A 198 -38.17 -14.18 -65.84
CA ALA A 198 -38.69 -15.51 -65.53
C ALA A 198 -39.49 -16.11 -66.71
N MET A 199 -39.16 -17.34 -67.10
CA MET A 199 -39.92 -18.36 -67.84
C MET A 199 -39.13 -19.66 -67.63
N LEU A 200 -39.66 -20.82 -67.24
CA LEU A 200 -40.98 -21.43 -67.15
C LEU A 200 -40.94 -22.41 -65.97
#